data_AF-A0A1W5D1P5-F1
#
_entry.id   AF-A0A1W5D1P5-F1
#
_cell.length_a   1.000
_cell.length_b   1.000
_cell.length_c   1.000
_cell.angle_alpha   90.00
_cell.angle_beta   90.00
_cell.angle_gamma   90.00
#
_symmetry.space_group_name_H-M   'P 1'
#
loop_
_entity.id
_entity.type
_entity.pdbx_description
1 polymer ?
#
loop_
_entity_poly.entity_id
_entity_poly.type
_entity_poly.pdbx_seq_one_letter_code
_entity_poly.pdbx_strand_id
1 'polypeptide(L)'
;MHGLQQCSRSIERRALLLPRFSGSPVIPARRTAPLRRTYASVLAAELQFGQPVHETHPHLLKPGEITPGITALEYAERRSKLAARLPKNAIAVVAASEIQYRSGAVFYEFHQDSNFFYLTGFNEPEALAIIEKSAPGDDHTFHLYVRPKDPKAEQWDGARSGTQAAVDVFNADETGDVNNLHNLLGPVIRAASEVYTDISLKPSPKSTFSRFFSNPSAKSEVMAKVLESSKVKPLKPVINDIRAYKSEAEITNMRRAGQASGRAFTEAMRQPWTREKDLAAFLDYRFKIQGCDTSAYVPVVAGGQNALSIHYVRNDDILRNEDLVLTDAGGSYGGYITDITRTFPTSGAFTPAQKDLYTAILSVQRTSISLCRASARLSLDALHSIAEQGLREQLQRLGFDMGGQALEALFPHQLGHYIGLDVHDTPGYSRKGALREGQCVTVEPGVYVPDDERWPEHFRGLGIRIEDSVCVGEENPLVLTTEAVKEVVDIEALRN
;
A
#
# COMPACT_ATOMS: atom_id res chain seq x y z
N MET A 1 -16.94 53.99 41.20
CA MET A 1 -18.04 54.98 41.24
C MET A 1 -19.27 54.36 40.60
N HIS A 2 -20.37 54.36 41.37
CA HIS A 2 -21.80 54.18 41.03
C HIS A 2 -22.20 53.19 39.90
N GLY A 3 -23.05 52.17 40.10
CA GLY A 3 -23.99 51.89 41.17
C GLY A 3 -25.43 51.91 40.65
N LEU A 4 -26.11 50.76 40.85
CA LEU A 4 -27.56 50.58 41.08
C LEU A 4 -28.49 50.85 39.87
N GLN A 5 -29.59 50.11 39.64
CA GLN A 5 -30.65 49.88 40.61
C GLN A 5 -31.60 48.74 40.18
N GLN A 6 -31.99 47.93 41.16
CA GLN A 6 -33.07 46.94 41.11
C GLN A 6 -34.45 47.60 40.98
N CYS A 7 -35.45 46.86 40.50
CA CYS A 7 -36.83 47.09 40.94
C CYS A 7 -37.58 45.76 41.09
N SER A 8 -37.82 45.38 42.34
CA SER A 8 -38.71 44.31 42.78
C SER A 8 -40.14 44.83 42.92
N ARG A 9 -41.16 44.01 42.59
CA ARG A 9 -42.47 44.08 43.26
C ARG A 9 -43.08 42.69 43.44
N SER A 10 -43.28 42.34 44.70
CA SER A 10 -44.10 41.24 45.22
C SER A 10 -45.57 41.65 45.30
N ILE A 11 -46.52 40.76 44.97
CA ILE A 11 -47.88 40.76 45.57
C ILE A 11 -48.40 39.30 45.70
N GLU A 12 -48.52 38.90 46.97
CA GLU A 12 -49.55 38.13 47.70
C GLU A 12 -50.25 36.87 47.16
N ARG A 13 -50.40 35.95 48.13
CA ARG A 13 -51.10 34.67 48.15
C ARG A 13 -52.62 34.83 48.16
N ARG A 14 -53.33 33.91 47.49
CA ARG A 14 -54.67 33.46 47.93
C ARG A 14 -54.78 31.95 47.81
N ALA A 15 -54.96 31.32 48.97
CA ALA A 15 -55.38 29.92 49.10
C ALA A 15 -56.88 29.83 48.83
N LEU A 16 -57.30 28.85 48.03
CA LEU A 16 -58.70 28.45 47.92
C LEU A 16 -58.83 26.93 48.01
N LEU A 17 -59.87 26.56 48.75
CA LEU A 17 -60.17 25.26 49.32
C LEU A 17 -60.61 24.21 48.27
N LEU A 18 -60.25 22.96 48.54
CA LEU A 18 -60.76 21.75 47.89
C LEU A 18 -62.21 21.46 48.28
N PRO A 19 -63.01 20.84 47.40
CA PRO A 19 -64.06 19.91 47.79
C PRO A 19 -63.63 18.46 47.55
N ARG A 20 -63.82 17.63 48.58
CA ARG A 20 -63.70 16.17 48.54
C ARG A 20 -64.88 15.58 47.76
N PHE A 21 -64.62 14.72 46.80
CA PHE A 21 -65.60 13.76 46.27
C PHE A 21 -65.11 12.33 46.50
N SER A 22 -66.07 11.51 46.91
CA SER A 22 -65.98 10.14 47.40
C SER A 22 -65.67 9.13 46.29
N GLY A 23 -65.06 8.01 46.69
CA GLY A 23 -64.42 7.05 45.80
C GLY A 23 -65.34 6.09 45.04
N SER A 24 -64.79 5.62 43.92
CA SER A 24 -65.06 4.31 43.30
C SER A 24 -63.71 3.58 43.18
N PRO A 25 -63.61 2.27 43.46
CA PRO A 25 -62.33 1.56 43.43
C PRO A 25 -61.90 1.31 41.99
N VAL A 26 -60.80 1.94 41.57
CA VAL A 26 -60.13 1.66 40.29
C VAL A 26 -59.04 0.61 40.56
N ILE A 27 -59.13 -0.50 39.81
CA ILE A 27 -58.17 -1.62 39.79
C ILE A 27 -56.76 -1.07 39.47
N PRO A 28 -55.68 -1.45 40.19
CA PRO A 28 -54.37 -0.89 39.93
C PRO A 28 -53.82 -1.40 38.59
N ALA A 29 -53.71 -0.49 37.62
CA ALA A 29 -52.87 -0.72 36.46
C ALA A 29 -51.42 -0.90 36.93
N ARG A 30 -50.83 -2.05 36.61
CA ARG A 30 -49.39 -2.33 36.76
C ARG A 30 -48.61 -1.19 36.11
N ARG A 31 -48.02 -0.29 36.92
CA ARG A 31 -46.98 0.62 36.46
C ARG A 31 -45.78 -0.23 36.06
N THR A 32 -45.60 -0.45 34.77
CA THR A 32 -44.30 -0.85 34.23
C THR A 32 -43.33 0.28 34.55
N ALA A 33 -42.31 -0.03 35.35
CA ALA A 33 -41.21 0.90 35.57
C ALA A 33 -40.59 1.26 34.21
N PRO A 34 -40.23 2.53 33.95
CA PRO A 34 -39.52 2.87 32.74
C PRO A 34 -38.19 2.11 32.79
N LEU A 35 -37.92 1.30 31.76
CA LEU A 35 -36.60 0.72 31.53
C LEU A 35 -35.60 1.88 31.45
N ARG A 36 -34.86 2.11 32.54
CA ARG A 36 -33.67 2.96 32.50
C ARG A 36 -32.72 2.29 31.52
N ARG A 37 -32.65 2.79 30.28
CA ARG A 37 -31.49 2.57 29.42
C ARG A 37 -30.31 3.20 30.14
N THR A 38 -29.53 2.38 30.84
CA THR A 38 -28.19 2.75 31.26
C THR A 38 -27.35 2.79 30.00
N TYR A 39 -27.13 3.99 29.45
CA TYR A 39 -26.00 4.21 28.56
C TYR A 39 -24.77 4.13 29.45
N ALA A 40 -24.18 2.94 29.55
CA ALA A 40 -22.82 2.84 30.05
C ALA A 40 -21.94 3.53 29.00
N SER A 41 -21.44 4.73 29.30
CA SER A 41 -20.40 5.36 28.51
C SER A 41 -19.13 4.52 28.69
N VAL A 42 -18.76 3.73 27.69
CA VAL A 42 -17.47 3.05 27.65
C VAL A 42 -16.46 4.06 27.14
N LEU A 43 -15.29 4.15 27.78
CA LEU A 43 -14.22 5.01 27.29
C LEU A 43 -13.77 4.49 25.92
N ALA A 44 -13.55 5.36 24.94
CA ALA A 44 -13.14 4.93 23.60
C ALA A 44 -11.82 4.14 23.61
N ALA A 45 -10.94 4.41 24.58
CA ALA A 45 -9.70 3.66 24.80
C ALA A 45 -9.92 2.22 25.34
N GLU A 46 -11.09 1.91 25.88
CA GLU A 46 -11.48 0.57 26.33
C GLU A 46 -12.18 -0.24 25.22
N LEU A 47 -12.51 0.39 24.09
CA LEU A 47 -13.01 -0.30 22.91
C LEU A 47 -11.85 -1.00 22.20
N GLN A 48 -12.06 -2.25 21.80
CA GLN A 48 -11.12 -2.99 20.97
C GLN A 48 -11.56 -2.91 19.51
N PHE A 49 -10.62 -2.69 18.60
CA PHE A 49 -10.84 -2.65 17.15
C PHE A 49 -9.94 -3.70 16.48
N GLY A 50 -10.32 -4.14 15.28
CA GLY A 50 -9.53 -5.12 14.54
C GLY A 50 -8.28 -4.57 13.85
N GLN A 51 -8.08 -3.25 13.93
CA GLN A 51 -6.86 -2.55 13.55
C GLN A 51 -6.59 -1.40 14.53
N PRO A 52 -5.36 -0.85 14.55
CA PRO A 52 -5.07 0.36 15.31
C PRO A 52 -5.98 1.53 14.93
N VAL A 53 -6.46 2.26 15.94
CA VAL A 53 -7.10 3.59 15.82
C VAL A 53 -6.45 4.54 16.83
N HIS A 54 -6.58 5.85 16.65
CA HIS A 54 -5.92 6.84 17.52
C HIS A 54 -6.21 6.62 19.01
N GLU A 55 -7.47 6.33 19.36
CA GLU A 55 -7.94 6.18 20.74
C GLU A 55 -7.27 5.01 21.47
N THR A 56 -6.84 3.99 20.72
CA THR A 56 -6.20 2.78 21.28
C THR A 56 -4.69 2.77 21.03
N HIS A 57 -4.21 3.42 19.98
CA HIS A 57 -2.81 3.43 19.53
C HIS A 57 -2.31 4.84 19.18
N PRO A 58 -2.33 5.80 20.13
CA PRO A 58 -1.91 7.18 19.87
C PRO A 58 -0.41 7.33 19.56
N HIS A 59 0.37 6.27 19.79
CA HIS A 59 1.79 6.20 19.44
C HIS A 59 2.01 5.82 17.96
N LEU A 60 1.00 5.28 17.27
CA LEU A 60 1.04 4.95 15.84
C LEU A 60 0.29 5.98 15.00
N LEU A 61 -0.85 6.47 15.50
CA LEU A 61 -1.78 7.33 14.77
C LEU A 61 -2.00 8.65 15.49
N LYS A 62 -1.94 9.76 14.75
CA LYS A 62 -2.34 11.09 15.24
C LYS A 62 -3.86 11.23 15.23
N PRO A 63 -4.44 12.19 15.98
CA PRO A 63 -5.86 12.49 15.91
C PRO A 63 -6.30 12.76 14.46
N GLY A 64 -7.35 12.06 14.02
CA GLY A 64 -7.91 12.18 12.66
C GLY A 64 -7.24 11.30 11.59
N GLU A 65 -6.18 10.57 11.92
CA GLU A 65 -5.58 9.56 11.05
C GLU A 65 -6.34 8.23 11.12
N ILE A 66 -6.61 7.61 9.96
CA ILE A 66 -7.15 6.24 9.86
C ILE A 66 -6.02 5.23 9.75
N THR A 67 -4.96 5.62 9.03
CA THR A 67 -3.73 4.85 8.87
C THR A 67 -2.55 5.81 9.05
N PRO A 68 -1.32 5.32 9.34
CA PRO A 68 -0.21 6.20 9.67
C PRO A 68 -0.02 7.30 8.61
N GLY A 69 -0.11 8.56 9.01
CA GLY A 69 0.06 9.70 8.11
C GLY A 69 -1.11 10.04 7.19
N ILE A 70 -2.13 9.18 7.03
CA ILE A 70 -3.27 9.41 6.13
C ILE A 70 -4.55 9.67 6.94
N THR A 71 -5.14 10.84 6.72
CA THR A 71 -6.32 11.30 7.47
C THR A 71 -7.63 10.73 6.93
N ALA A 72 -8.65 10.70 7.78
CA ALA A 72 -10.01 10.35 7.37
C ALA A 72 -10.55 11.27 6.27
N LEU A 73 -10.14 12.55 6.29
CA LEU A 73 -10.46 13.52 5.24
C LEU A 73 -9.82 13.14 3.90
N GLU A 74 -8.54 12.75 3.89
CA GLU A 74 -7.87 12.34 2.66
C GLU A 74 -8.51 11.07 2.07
N TYR A 75 -8.91 10.11 2.89
CA TYR A 75 -9.69 8.96 2.42
C TYR A 75 -11.03 9.37 1.79
N ALA A 76 -11.73 10.34 2.37
CA ALA A 76 -12.95 10.90 1.77
C ALA A 76 -12.67 11.59 0.43
N GLU A 77 -11.61 12.39 0.32
CA GLU A 77 -11.20 13.04 -0.93
C GLU A 77 -10.84 12.04 -2.03
N ARG A 78 -10.23 10.90 -1.70
CA ARG A 78 -9.95 9.81 -2.65
C ARG A 78 -11.24 9.24 -3.22
N ARG A 79 -12.25 9.02 -2.37
CA ARG A 79 -13.58 8.57 -2.80
C ARG A 79 -14.28 9.62 -3.67
N SER A 80 -14.18 10.91 -3.32
CA SER A 80 -14.68 12.02 -4.15
C SER A 80 -14.00 12.07 -5.53
N LYS A 81 -12.67 11.91 -5.60
CA LYS A 81 -11.91 11.82 -6.86
C LYS A 81 -12.35 10.64 -7.73
N LEU A 82 -12.64 9.49 -7.11
CA LEU A 82 -13.18 8.33 -7.81
C LEU A 82 -14.58 8.64 -8.34
N ALA A 83 -15.49 9.13 -7.48
CA ALA A 83 -16.84 9.51 -7.85
C ALA A 83 -16.85 10.52 -9.00
N ALA A 84 -15.98 11.53 -9.00
CA ALA A 84 -15.87 12.51 -10.09
C ALA A 84 -15.61 11.87 -11.48
N ARG A 85 -14.90 10.73 -11.53
CA ARG A 85 -14.58 9.99 -12.77
C ARG A 85 -15.65 8.98 -13.19
N LEU A 86 -16.61 8.68 -12.32
CA LEU A 86 -17.72 7.81 -12.62
C LEU A 86 -18.86 8.59 -13.31
N PRO A 87 -19.62 7.96 -14.22
CA PRO A 87 -20.82 8.58 -14.76
C PRO A 87 -21.94 8.62 -13.71
N LYS A 88 -22.93 9.50 -13.94
CA LYS A 88 -24.08 9.66 -13.04
C LYS A 88 -24.78 8.32 -12.77
N ASN A 89 -25.11 8.08 -11.50
CA ASN A 89 -25.75 6.86 -10.99
C ASN A 89 -24.89 5.59 -11.14
N ALA A 90 -23.59 5.70 -11.42
CA ALA A 90 -22.71 4.54 -11.41
C ALA A 90 -22.20 4.26 -10.00
N ILE A 91 -21.80 3.01 -9.76
CA ILE A 91 -21.20 2.60 -8.49
C ILE A 91 -19.84 1.94 -8.74
N ALA A 92 -18.90 2.13 -7.82
CA ALA A 92 -17.68 1.32 -7.75
C ALA A 92 -17.79 0.33 -6.60
N VAL A 93 -17.53 -0.95 -6.85
CA VAL A 93 -17.61 -2.03 -5.85
C VAL A 93 -16.24 -2.67 -5.70
N VAL A 94 -15.69 -2.63 -4.48
CA VAL A 94 -14.35 -3.14 -4.16
C VAL A 94 -14.43 -4.05 -2.95
N ALA A 95 -13.76 -5.20 -3.00
CA ALA A 95 -13.74 -6.18 -1.92
C ALA A 95 -12.39 -6.14 -1.20
N ALA A 96 -12.42 -6.37 0.12
CA ALA A 96 -11.22 -6.65 0.88
C ALA A 96 -10.61 -8.00 0.49
N SER A 97 -9.31 -8.13 0.71
CA SER A 97 -8.56 -9.38 0.65
C SER A 97 -9.14 -10.45 1.58
N GLU A 98 -8.88 -11.70 1.21
CA GLU A 98 -9.19 -12.88 2.02
C GLU A 98 -7.95 -13.36 2.77
N ILE A 99 -8.14 -13.96 3.94
CA ILE A 99 -7.06 -14.61 4.70
C ILE A 99 -6.45 -15.74 3.85
N GLN A 100 -5.14 -15.71 3.67
CA GLN A 100 -4.40 -16.76 2.98
C GLN A 100 -3.77 -17.72 3.98
N TYR A 101 -3.83 -19.03 3.69
CA TYR A 101 -3.35 -20.08 4.59
C TYR A 101 -2.02 -20.64 4.14
N ARG A 102 -1.07 -20.74 5.07
CA ARG A 102 0.26 -21.33 4.86
C ARG A 102 0.23 -22.85 5.01
N SER A 103 -0.40 -23.35 6.07
CA SER A 103 -0.50 -24.78 6.35
C SER A 103 -1.67 -25.09 7.27
N GLY A 104 -2.66 -25.84 6.79
CA GLY A 104 -3.87 -26.12 7.55
C GLY A 104 -4.55 -24.82 8.01
N ALA A 105 -4.69 -24.64 9.33
CA ALA A 105 -5.28 -23.45 9.95
C ALA A 105 -4.28 -22.31 10.21
N VAL A 106 -2.99 -22.47 9.90
CA VAL A 106 -1.98 -21.42 10.06
C VAL A 106 -2.03 -20.49 8.86
N PHE A 107 -2.28 -19.20 9.10
CA PHE A 107 -2.38 -18.17 8.07
C PHE A 107 -1.07 -17.42 7.84
N TYR A 108 -0.95 -16.82 6.66
CA TYR A 108 0.04 -15.78 6.38
C TYR A 108 -0.38 -14.47 7.06
N GLU A 109 0.57 -13.57 7.27
CA GLU A 109 0.27 -12.19 7.66
C GLU A 109 -0.74 -11.58 6.68
N PHE A 110 -1.78 -10.92 7.22
CA PHE A 110 -2.84 -10.37 6.40
C PHE A 110 -2.33 -9.15 5.61
N HIS A 111 -2.65 -9.10 4.32
CA HIS A 111 -2.36 -7.96 3.46
C HIS A 111 -3.63 -7.59 2.68
N GLN A 112 -4.04 -6.33 2.80
CA GLN A 112 -5.27 -5.84 2.20
C GLN A 112 -5.14 -5.65 0.69
N ASP A 113 -6.27 -5.68 -0.02
CA ASP A 113 -6.32 -5.26 -1.42
C ASP A 113 -5.99 -3.76 -1.51
N SER A 114 -4.99 -3.40 -2.32
CA SER A 114 -4.46 -2.04 -2.38
C SER A 114 -5.50 -1.01 -2.82
N ASN A 115 -6.48 -1.38 -3.66
CA ASN A 115 -7.57 -0.47 -4.07
C ASN A 115 -8.60 -0.29 -2.95
N PHE A 116 -8.95 -1.37 -2.26
CA PHE A 116 -9.83 -1.33 -1.09
C PHE A 116 -9.18 -0.51 0.03
N PHE A 117 -7.91 -0.76 0.33
CA PHE A 117 -7.15 -0.01 1.32
C PHE A 117 -7.03 1.47 0.95
N TYR A 118 -6.73 1.78 -0.32
CA TYR A 118 -6.60 3.16 -0.80
C TYR A 118 -7.88 4.00 -0.58
N LEU A 119 -9.06 3.41 -0.76
CA LEU A 119 -10.34 4.11 -0.64
C LEU A 119 -10.90 4.17 0.79
N THR A 120 -10.46 3.28 1.68
CA THR A 120 -11.12 3.06 2.98
C THR A 120 -10.19 3.19 4.19
N GLY A 121 -8.91 2.83 4.06
CA GLY A 121 -8.00 2.64 5.20
C GLY A 121 -8.37 1.46 6.11
N PHE A 122 -9.38 0.67 5.74
CA PHE A 122 -9.86 -0.48 6.50
C PHE A 122 -9.00 -1.72 6.20
N ASN A 123 -8.45 -2.32 7.25
CA ASN A 123 -7.42 -3.36 7.19
C ASN A 123 -7.84 -4.65 7.89
N GLU A 124 -9.13 -5.00 7.83
CA GLU A 124 -9.61 -6.33 8.20
C GLU A 124 -10.11 -7.10 6.98
N PRO A 125 -10.06 -8.45 7.02
CA PRO A 125 -10.62 -9.28 5.96
C PRO A 125 -12.15 -9.24 5.98
N GLU A 126 -12.76 -9.90 4.99
CA GLU A 126 -14.20 -10.10 4.94
C GLU A 126 -14.99 -8.78 4.97
N ALA A 127 -14.55 -7.79 4.18
CA ALA A 127 -15.27 -6.53 3.99
C ALA A 127 -15.60 -6.26 2.51
N LEU A 128 -16.50 -5.30 2.27
CA LEU A 128 -16.88 -4.80 0.95
C LEU A 128 -17.20 -3.31 1.03
N ALA A 129 -16.70 -2.54 0.08
CA ALA A 129 -16.95 -1.11 -0.04
C ALA A 129 -17.72 -0.80 -1.33
N ILE A 130 -18.66 0.15 -1.25
CA ILE A 130 -19.30 0.75 -2.43
C ILE A 130 -19.13 2.26 -2.39
N ILE A 131 -18.64 2.82 -3.50
CA ILE A 131 -18.68 4.26 -3.74
C ILE A 131 -19.82 4.50 -4.73
N GLU A 132 -20.94 5.00 -4.23
CA GLU A 132 -22.14 5.25 -5.01
C GLU A 132 -22.20 6.71 -5.45
N LYS A 133 -22.21 6.96 -6.77
CA LYS A 133 -22.37 8.31 -7.30
C LYS A 133 -23.85 8.64 -7.55
N SER A 134 -24.51 9.26 -6.59
CA SER A 134 -25.93 9.60 -6.68
C SER A 134 -26.21 10.93 -7.43
N ALA A 135 -25.22 11.83 -7.52
CA ALA A 135 -25.36 13.14 -8.16
C ALA A 135 -24.22 13.46 -9.16
N PRO A 136 -24.38 14.46 -10.06
CA PRO A 136 -23.27 15.00 -10.85
C PRO A 136 -22.19 15.61 -9.92
N GLY A 137 -20.94 15.66 -10.40
CA GLY A 137 -19.82 16.16 -9.59
C GLY A 137 -19.08 15.04 -8.85
N ASP A 138 -18.66 15.33 -7.62
CA ASP A 138 -17.85 14.50 -6.73
C ASP A 138 -18.59 13.99 -5.47
N ASP A 139 -19.86 14.37 -5.32
CA ASP A 139 -20.77 13.82 -4.30
C ASP A 139 -20.92 12.31 -4.44
N HIS A 140 -20.82 11.62 -3.31
CA HIS A 140 -20.96 10.16 -3.23
C HIS A 140 -21.53 9.72 -1.88
N THR A 141 -22.12 8.53 -1.88
CA THR A 141 -22.43 7.78 -0.66
C THR A 141 -21.39 6.68 -0.50
N PHE A 142 -20.72 6.62 0.65
CA PHE A 142 -19.76 5.59 1.00
C PHE A 142 -20.44 4.49 1.83
N HIS A 143 -20.56 3.30 1.24
CA HIS A 143 -21.01 2.11 1.94
C HIS A 143 -19.81 1.28 2.38
N LEU A 144 -19.76 0.87 3.65
CA LEU A 144 -18.74 -0.05 4.18
C LEU A 144 -19.41 -1.20 4.95
N TYR A 145 -19.44 -2.37 4.33
CA TYR A 145 -19.98 -3.60 4.90
C TYR A 145 -18.86 -4.44 5.51
N VAL A 146 -18.99 -4.74 6.80
CA VAL A 146 -17.94 -5.38 7.61
C VAL A 146 -18.52 -6.47 8.50
N ARG A 147 -17.65 -7.27 9.10
CA ARG A 147 -18.06 -8.24 10.12
C ARG A 147 -18.58 -7.51 11.36
N PRO A 148 -19.72 -7.93 11.94
CA PRO A 148 -20.16 -7.42 13.23
C PRO A 148 -19.22 -7.89 14.34
N LYS A 149 -19.30 -7.21 15.48
CA LYS A 149 -18.70 -7.67 16.74
C LYS A 149 -19.24 -9.06 17.10
N ASP A 150 -18.34 -9.98 17.44
CA ASP A 150 -18.68 -11.34 17.88
C ASP A 150 -17.69 -11.78 18.96
N PRO A 151 -18.07 -11.77 20.25
CA PRO A 151 -17.17 -12.12 21.34
C PRO A 151 -16.55 -13.52 21.23
N LYS A 152 -17.27 -14.48 20.62
CA LYS A 152 -16.74 -15.83 20.45
C LYS A 152 -15.66 -15.85 19.39
N ALA A 153 -15.90 -15.21 18.24
CA ALA A 153 -14.90 -15.16 17.18
C ALA A 153 -13.70 -14.28 17.57
N GLU A 154 -13.94 -13.15 18.24
CA GLU A 154 -12.89 -12.22 18.69
C GLU A 154 -11.94 -12.85 19.72
N GLN A 155 -12.40 -13.85 20.47
CA GLN A 155 -11.53 -14.65 21.34
C GLN A 155 -10.46 -15.42 20.55
N TRP A 156 -10.72 -15.81 19.31
CA TRP A 156 -9.83 -16.60 18.47
C TRP A 156 -9.06 -15.76 17.46
N ASP A 157 -9.77 -14.86 16.78
CA ASP A 157 -9.27 -14.12 15.62
C ASP A 157 -8.72 -12.74 15.99
N GLY A 158 -8.89 -12.32 17.25
CA GLY A 158 -8.68 -10.95 17.68
C GLY A 158 -9.91 -10.07 17.45
N ALA A 159 -9.86 -8.84 17.98
CA ALA A 159 -10.97 -7.92 17.92
C ALA A 159 -11.42 -7.61 16.47
N ARG A 160 -12.68 -7.24 16.31
CA ARG A 160 -13.25 -6.74 15.05
C ARG A 160 -13.65 -5.28 15.22
N SER A 161 -13.50 -4.43 14.23
CA SER A 161 -13.97 -3.03 14.39
C SER A 161 -15.50 -2.97 14.51
N GLY A 162 -16.22 -3.80 13.76
CA GLY A 162 -17.68 -3.85 13.79
C GLY A 162 -18.35 -2.75 12.96
N THR A 163 -19.65 -2.90 12.72
CA THR A 163 -20.43 -1.99 11.86
C THR A 163 -20.53 -0.58 12.43
N GLN A 164 -20.57 -0.41 13.75
CA GLN A 164 -20.62 0.92 14.36
C GLN A 164 -19.32 1.71 14.09
N ALA A 165 -18.16 1.05 14.19
CA ALA A 165 -16.88 1.69 13.89
C ALA A 165 -16.74 2.05 12.40
N ALA A 166 -17.38 1.29 11.49
CA ALA A 166 -17.41 1.64 10.07
C ALA A 166 -17.97 3.06 9.85
N VAL A 167 -18.95 3.49 10.67
CA VAL A 167 -19.48 4.85 10.65
C VAL A 167 -18.57 5.80 11.45
N ASP A 168 -18.34 5.50 12.73
CA ASP A 168 -17.74 6.46 13.67
C ASP A 168 -16.25 6.72 13.43
N VAL A 169 -15.53 5.74 12.86
CA VAL A 169 -14.08 5.82 12.59
C VAL A 169 -13.83 5.97 11.10
N PHE A 170 -14.41 5.10 10.27
CA PHE A 170 -14.11 5.07 8.84
C PHE A 170 -15.00 6.00 8.00
N ASN A 171 -15.93 6.72 8.63
CA ASN A 171 -16.85 7.67 7.99
C ASN A 171 -17.69 7.06 6.87
N ALA A 172 -18.15 5.83 7.04
CA ALA A 172 -19.15 5.25 6.16
C ALA A 172 -20.52 5.92 6.39
N ASP A 173 -21.17 6.31 5.30
CA ASP A 173 -22.53 6.85 5.33
C ASP A 173 -23.54 5.72 5.58
N GLU A 174 -23.27 4.55 4.99
CA GLU A 174 -24.09 3.35 5.11
C GLU A 174 -23.22 2.15 5.51
N THR A 175 -23.73 1.32 6.42
CA THR A 175 -23.02 0.12 6.89
C THR A 175 -23.97 -1.04 7.13
N GLY A 176 -23.40 -2.24 7.27
CA GLY A 176 -24.16 -3.44 7.56
C GLY A 176 -23.27 -4.67 7.69
N ASP A 177 -23.87 -5.76 8.13
CA ASP A 177 -23.20 -7.05 8.25
C ASP A 177 -22.87 -7.60 6.86
N VAL A 178 -21.58 -7.80 6.60
CA VAL A 178 -21.06 -8.40 5.36
C VAL A 178 -21.62 -9.80 5.08
N ASN A 179 -22.08 -10.54 6.10
CA ASN A 179 -22.72 -11.83 5.90
C ASN A 179 -24.12 -11.70 5.26
N ASN A 180 -24.69 -10.50 5.27
CA ASN A 180 -26.00 -10.18 4.72
C ASN A 180 -25.94 -9.42 3.38
N LEU A 181 -24.80 -9.48 2.67
CA LEU A 181 -24.60 -8.74 1.41
C LEU A 181 -25.69 -9.00 0.36
N HIS A 182 -26.23 -10.21 0.27
CA HIS A 182 -27.29 -10.52 -0.71
C HIS A 182 -28.54 -9.63 -0.57
N ASN A 183 -28.87 -9.20 0.65
CA ASN A 183 -29.99 -8.29 0.92
C ASN A 183 -29.58 -6.82 0.77
N LEU A 184 -28.36 -6.48 1.16
CA LEU A 184 -27.85 -5.11 1.18
C LEU A 184 -27.48 -4.60 -0.23
N LEU A 185 -26.89 -5.47 -1.06
CA LEU A 185 -26.39 -5.10 -2.39
C LEU A 185 -27.49 -4.95 -3.44
N GLY A 186 -28.56 -5.75 -3.32
CA GLY A 186 -29.62 -5.80 -4.32
C GLY A 186 -30.23 -4.43 -4.64
N PRO A 187 -30.67 -3.63 -3.65
CA PRO A 187 -31.21 -2.30 -3.87
C PRO A 187 -30.21 -1.35 -4.56
N VAL A 188 -28.97 -1.29 -4.07
CA VAL A 188 -27.93 -0.37 -4.57
C VAL A 188 -27.55 -0.70 -6.01
N ILE A 189 -27.31 -1.99 -6.31
CA ILE A 189 -26.92 -2.44 -7.66
C ILE A 189 -28.06 -2.25 -8.67
N ARG A 190 -29.32 -2.48 -8.28
CA ARG A 190 -30.48 -2.28 -9.18
C ARG A 190 -30.72 -0.81 -9.50
N ALA A 191 -30.39 0.10 -8.59
CA ALA A 191 -30.48 1.54 -8.83
C ALA A 191 -29.34 2.07 -9.70
N ALA A 192 -28.22 1.34 -9.78
CA ALA A 192 -27.03 1.75 -10.50
C ALA A 192 -27.22 1.68 -12.03
N SER A 193 -26.75 2.70 -12.74
CA SER A 193 -26.70 2.74 -14.21
C SER A 193 -25.64 1.79 -14.77
N GLU A 194 -24.51 1.67 -14.07
CA GLU A 194 -23.43 0.73 -14.36
C GLU A 194 -22.56 0.49 -13.12
N VAL A 195 -21.89 -0.66 -13.10
CA VAL A 195 -21.06 -1.13 -11.98
C VAL A 195 -19.61 -1.21 -12.42
N TYR A 196 -18.74 -0.52 -11.70
CA TYR A 196 -17.29 -0.59 -11.85
C TYR A 196 -16.72 -1.53 -10.80
N THR A 197 -16.16 -2.66 -11.22
CA THR A 197 -15.55 -3.62 -10.30
C THR A 197 -14.53 -4.50 -11.01
N ASP A 198 -13.52 -4.93 -10.26
CA ASP A 198 -12.55 -5.93 -10.69
C ASP A 198 -12.74 -7.27 -9.94
N ILE A 199 -13.80 -7.39 -9.13
CA ILE A 199 -14.17 -8.65 -8.48
C ILE A 199 -14.45 -9.67 -9.59
N SER A 200 -13.77 -10.81 -9.55
CA SER A 200 -13.93 -11.83 -10.57
C SER A 200 -15.36 -12.40 -10.54
N LEU A 201 -16.12 -12.14 -11.61
CA LEU A 201 -17.50 -12.62 -11.78
C LEU A 201 -17.57 -13.97 -12.49
N LYS A 202 -16.43 -14.50 -12.93
CA LYS A 202 -16.31 -15.80 -13.58
C LYS A 202 -15.40 -16.69 -12.75
N PRO A 203 -15.71 -17.99 -12.60
CA PRO A 203 -14.71 -18.95 -12.20
C PRO A 203 -13.56 -18.81 -13.21
N SER A 204 -12.39 -18.41 -12.74
CA SER A 204 -11.19 -18.28 -13.58
C SER A 204 -11.05 -19.53 -14.47
N PRO A 205 -10.70 -19.40 -15.77
CA PRO A 205 -10.41 -20.54 -16.63
C PRO A 205 -9.06 -21.11 -16.21
N LYS A 206 -9.00 -21.72 -15.02
CA LYS A 206 -7.83 -22.42 -14.55
C LYS A 206 -7.78 -23.80 -15.21
N SER A 207 -6.56 -24.29 -15.41
CA SER A 207 -6.27 -25.69 -15.77
C SER A 207 -7.18 -26.66 -15.01
N THR A 208 -7.56 -27.77 -15.63
CA THR A 208 -8.41 -28.84 -15.03
C THR A 208 -7.90 -29.27 -13.65
N PHE A 209 -6.59 -29.20 -13.41
CA PHE A 209 -5.95 -29.50 -12.13
C PHE A 209 -6.29 -28.48 -11.04
N SER A 210 -6.39 -27.21 -11.41
CA SER A 210 -6.64 -26.10 -10.49
C SER A 210 -8.13 -25.91 -10.15
N ARG A 211 -9.04 -26.41 -11.00
CA ARG A 211 -10.48 -26.52 -10.69
C ARG A 211 -10.76 -27.45 -9.51
N PHE A 212 -9.91 -28.44 -9.27
CA PHE A 212 -10.07 -29.38 -8.16
C PHE A 212 -9.72 -28.77 -6.79
N PHE A 213 -8.94 -27.68 -6.77
CA PHE A 213 -8.45 -27.02 -5.55
C PHE A 213 -8.95 -25.58 -5.36
N SER A 214 -9.64 -25.01 -6.35
CA SER A 214 -10.16 -23.64 -6.29
C SER A 214 -11.66 -23.67 -6.03
N ASN A 215 -12.09 -23.49 -4.78
CA ASN A 215 -13.47 -23.09 -4.52
C ASN A 215 -13.58 -21.59 -4.81
N PRO A 216 -14.48 -21.12 -5.70
CA PRO A 216 -14.84 -19.71 -5.76
C PRO A 216 -15.25 -19.26 -4.36
N SER A 217 -14.80 -18.09 -3.90
CA SER A 217 -15.27 -17.59 -2.62
C SER A 217 -16.76 -17.28 -2.72
N ALA A 218 -17.51 -17.53 -1.64
CA ALA A 218 -18.96 -17.32 -1.59
C ALA A 218 -19.37 -15.89 -2.03
N LYS A 219 -18.47 -14.91 -1.84
CA LYS A 219 -18.62 -13.53 -2.31
C LYS A 219 -18.66 -13.44 -3.84
N SER A 220 -17.79 -14.14 -4.56
CA SER A 220 -17.77 -14.16 -6.03
C SER A 220 -19.07 -14.70 -6.61
N GLU A 221 -19.65 -15.74 -6.00
CA GLU A 221 -20.94 -16.30 -6.43
C GLU A 221 -22.12 -15.35 -6.19
N VAL A 222 -22.19 -14.75 -4.99
CA VAL A 222 -23.19 -13.73 -4.68
C VAL A 222 -23.06 -12.55 -5.64
N MET A 223 -21.84 -12.06 -5.88
CA MET A 223 -21.60 -10.95 -6.79
C MET A 223 -21.97 -11.27 -8.23
N ALA A 224 -21.59 -12.45 -8.73
CA ALA A 224 -21.93 -12.89 -10.08
C ALA A 224 -23.46 -12.93 -10.28
N LYS A 225 -24.20 -13.45 -9.30
CA LYS A 225 -25.67 -13.52 -9.34
C LYS A 225 -26.31 -12.13 -9.30
N VAL A 226 -25.82 -11.23 -8.46
CA VAL A 226 -26.41 -9.88 -8.34
C VAL A 226 -26.08 -9.01 -9.55
N LEU A 227 -24.93 -9.22 -10.19
CA LEU A 227 -24.46 -8.44 -11.34
C LEU A 227 -24.86 -8.99 -12.70
N GLU A 228 -25.54 -10.13 -12.77
CA GLU A 228 -25.90 -10.81 -14.04
C GLU A 228 -26.65 -9.90 -15.03
N SER A 229 -27.46 -8.97 -14.51
CA SER A 229 -28.26 -8.01 -15.31
C SER A 229 -27.65 -6.60 -15.39
N SER A 230 -26.48 -6.38 -14.79
CA SER A 230 -25.84 -5.07 -14.71
C SER A 230 -24.82 -4.87 -15.83
N LYS A 231 -24.67 -3.62 -16.27
CA LYS A 231 -23.55 -3.22 -17.14
C LYS A 231 -22.28 -3.11 -16.29
N VAL A 232 -21.39 -4.09 -16.42
CA VAL A 232 -20.13 -4.15 -15.64
C VAL A 232 -18.94 -3.61 -16.44
N LYS A 233 -18.11 -2.79 -15.82
CA LYS A 233 -16.86 -2.24 -16.37
C LYS A 233 -15.68 -2.46 -15.41
N PRO A 234 -14.44 -2.54 -15.91
CA PRO A 234 -13.27 -2.64 -15.05
C PRO A 234 -13.06 -1.35 -14.26
N LEU A 235 -12.76 -1.47 -12.96
CA LEU A 235 -12.50 -0.34 -12.08
C LEU A 235 -11.03 0.10 -12.17
N LYS A 236 -10.12 -0.86 -12.38
CA LYS A 236 -8.67 -0.68 -12.36
C LYS A 236 -8.16 0.52 -13.18
N PRO A 237 -8.58 0.76 -14.44
CA PRO A 237 -8.11 1.93 -15.19
C PRO A 237 -8.49 3.25 -14.52
N VAL A 238 -9.67 3.33 -13.91
CA VAL A 238 -10.17 4.56 -13.27
C VAL A 238 -9.40 4.86 -11.98
N ILE A 239 -9.17 3.84 -11.15
CA ILE A 239 -8.46 4.02 -9.87
C ILE A 239 -6.94 4.19 -10.07
N ASN A 240 -6.35 3.53 -11.07
CA ASN A 240 -4.94 3.70 -11.41
C ASN A 240 -4.63 5.15 -11.78
N ASP A 241 -5.51 5.83 -12.52
CA ASP A 241 -5.32 7.23 -12.86
C ASP A 241 -5.32 8.17 -11.65
N ILE A 242 -5.85 7.73 -10.50
CA ILE A 242 -5.84 8.47 -9.24
C ILE A 242 -4.58 8.09 -8.45
N ARG A 243 -4.37 6.79 -8.22
CA ARG A 243 -3.22 6.24 -7.48
C ARG A 243 -1.86 6.53 -8.10
N ALA A 244 -1.81 6.80 -9.42
CA ALA A 244 -0.57 7.16 -10.09
C ALA A 244 0.02 8.47 -9.54
N TYR A 245 -0.81 9.36 -8.98
CA TYR A 245 -0.41 10.65 -8.43
C TYR A 245 -0.54 10.62 -6.91
N LYS A 246 0.59 10.72 -6.22
CA LYS A 246 0.67 10.64 -4.76
C LYS A 246 0.39 12.01 -4.15
N SER A 247 -0.38 12.03 -3.07
CA SER A 247 -0.49 13.19 -2.18
C SER A 247 0.81 13.43 -1.42
N GLU A 248 0.95 14.61 -0.80
CA GLU A 248 2.09 14.90 0.08
C GLU A 248 2.21 13.92 1.24
N ALA A 249 1.07 13.44 1.77
CA ALA A 249 1.04 12.47 2.86
C ALA A 249 1.51 11.09 2.39
N GLU A 250 1.11 10.67 1.18
CA GLU A 250 1.58 9.44 0.54
C GLU A 250 3.11 9.50 0.30
N ILE A 251 3.61 10.60 -0.25
CA ILE A 251 5.05 10.82 -0.47
C ILE A 251 5.81 10.81 0.87
N THR A 252 5.23 11.39 1.92
CA THR A 252 5.83 11.38 3.27
C THR A 252 5.95 9.96 3.81
N ASN A 253 4.94 9.12 3.65
CA ASN A 253 4.99 7.71 4.06
C ASN A 253 6.03 6.93 3.24
N MET A 254 6.04 7.10 1.91
CA MET A 254 7.06 6.49 1.05
C MET A 254 8.47 6.95 1.45
N ARG A 255 8.65 8.25 1.78
CA ARG A 255 9.94 8.76 2.26
C ARG A 255 10.35 8.11 3.58
N ARG A 256 9.43 7.90 4.53
CA ARG A 256 9.72 7.18 5.79
C ARG A 256 10.14 5.73 5.52
N ALA A 257 9.42 5.02 4.66
CA ALA A 257 9.80 3.67 4.23
C ALA A 257 11.21 3.65 3.62
N GLY A 258 11.51 4.60 2.73
CA GLY A 258 12.82 4.73 2.08
C GLY A 258 13.94 5.12 3.03
N GLN A 259 13.69 5.95 4.05
CA GLN A 259 14.66 6.28 5.10
C GLN A 259 15.04 5.04 5.91
N ALA A 260 14.04 4.32 6.43
CA ALA A 260 14.25 3.14 7.25
C ALA A 260 14.94 2.03 6.44
N SER A 261 14.46 1.80 5.21
CA SER A 261 15.04 0.80 4.29
C SER A 261 16.47 1.17 3.90
N GLY A 262 16.71 2.43 3.52
CA GLY A 262 18.03 2.87 3.10
C GLY A 262 19.09 2.78 4.20
N ARG A 263 18.73 3.14 5.44
CA ARG A 263 19.61 2.96 6.60
C ARG A 263 19.90 1.48 6.86
N ALA A 264 18.91 0.61 6.72
CA ALA A 264 19.12 -0.84 6.85
C ALA A 264 20.14 -1.36 5.83
N PHE A 265 20.07 -0.92 4.56
CA PHE A 265 21.09 -1.23 3.54
C PHE A 265 22.48 -0.74 3.92
N THR A 266 22.61 0.52 4.32
CA THR A 266 23.89 1.08 4.71
C THR A 266 24.47 0.42 5.96
N GLU A 267 23.64 -0.06 6.88
CA GLU A 267 24.09 -0.89 8.00
C GLU A 267 24.46 -2.31 7.59
N ALA A 268 23.75 -2.90 6.63
CA ALA A 268 24.10 -4.20 6.08
C ALA A 268 25.50 -4.16 5.43
N MET A 269 25.80 -3.11 4.68
CA MET A 269 27.12 -2.92 4.03
C MET A 269 28.28 -2.75 5.02
N ARG A 270 28.02 -2.40 6.30
CA ARG A 270 29.07 -2.34 7.34
C ARG A 270 29.52 -3.71 7.84
N GLN A 271 28.72 -4.76 7.64
CA GLN A 271 28.95 -6.07 8.23
C GLN A 271 29.50 -7.07 7.21
N PRO A 272 30.38 -8.01 7.64
CA PRO A 272 30.76 -9.13 6.79
C PRO A 272 29.65 -10.18 6.81
N TRP A 273 29.21 -10.60 5.64
CA TRP A 273 28.20 -11.65 5.50
C TRP A 273 28.81 -12.89 4.86
N THR A 274 28.47 -14.06 5.40
CA THR A 274 28.92 -15.36 4.86
C THR A 274 27.82 -16.13 4.16
N ARG A 275 26.55 -15.73 4.32
CA ARG A 275 25.38 -16.42 3.78
C ARG A 275 24.30 -15.42 3.37
N GLU A 276 23.66 -15.68 2.24
CA GLU A 276 22.58 -14.85 1.70
C GLU A 276 21.41 -14.73 2.69
N LYS A 277 21.00 -15.85 3.30
CA LYS A 277 19.88 -15.88 4.26
C LYS A 277 20.10 -15.01 5.50
N ASP A 278 21.34 -14.89 5.96
CA ASP A 278 21.65 -14.15 7.19
C ASP A 278 21.54 -12.64 6.92
N LEU A 279 21.98 -12.21 5.72
CA LEU A 279 21.76 -10.85 5.23
C LEU A 279 20.27 -10.56 4.99
N ALA A 280 19.52 -11.48 4.39
CA ALA A 280 18.07 -11.31 4.19
C ALA A 280 17.33 -11.14 5.53
N ALA A 281 17.64 -12.00 6.52
CA ALA A 281 17.04 -11.92 7.86
C ALA A 281 17.44 -10.63 8.59
N PHE A 282 18.67 -10.16 8.43
CA PHE A 282 19.12 -8.90 8.99
C PHE A 282 18.32 -7.72 8.42
N LEU A 283 18.10 -7.67 7.10
CA LEU A 283 17.33 -6.60 6.47
C LEU A 283 15.89 -6.56 6.97
N ASP A 284 15.18 -7.70 7.02
CA ASP A 284 13.81 -7.76 7.54
C ASP A 284 13.73 -7.26 9.00
N TYR A 285 14.67 -7.70 9.85
CA TYR A 285 14.78 -7.20 11.21
C TYR A 285 14.98 -5.68 11.25
N ARG A 286 15.94 -5.16 10.45
CA ARG A 286 16.29 -3.74 10.43
C ARG A 286 15.16 -2.88 9.89
N PHE A 287 14.39 -3.32 8.91
CA PHE A 287 13.21 -2.58 8.44
C PHE A 287 12.22 -2.38 9.59
N LYS A 288 11.86 -3.47 10.29
CA LYS A 288 10.89 -3.44 11.39
C LYS A 288 11.32 -2.54 12.54
N ILE A 289 12.55 -2.70 13.04
CA ILE A 289 13.01 -1.90 14.17
C ILE A 289 13.27 -0.43 13.83
N GLN A 290 13.36 -0.09 12.54
CA GLN A 290 13.47 1.29 12.07
C GLN A 290 12.11 1.92 11.72
N GLY A 291 11.02 1.20 11.99
CA GLY A 291 9.67 1.72 11.94
C GLY A 291 8.83 1.27 10.76
N CYS A 292 9.35 0.43 9.85
CA CYS A 292 8.51 -0.23 8.84
C CYS A 292 7.59 -1.26 9.50
N ASP A 293 6.42 -1.48 8.91
CA ASP A 293 5.46 -2.49 9.36
C ASP A 293 5.97 -3.90 9.04
N THR A 294 6.49 -4.10 7.82
CA THR A 294 6.99 -5.39 7.33
C THR A 294 7.91 -5.19 6.11
N SER A 295 8.43 -6.29 5.55
CA SER A 295 9.11 -6.29 4.25
C SER A 295 8.10 -6.14 3.12
N ALA A 296 8.39 -5.28 2.14
CA ALA A 296 7.50 -4.96 1.02
C ALA A 296 7.31 -6.13 0.03
N TYR A 297 8.34 -6.95 -0.14
CA TYR A 297 8.37 -8.10 -1.05
C TYR A 297 9.42 -9.11 -0.59
N VAL A 298 9.42 -10.30 -1.20
CA VAL A 298 10.44 -11.31 -0.95
C VAL A 298 11.77 -10.77 -1.49
N PRO A 299 12.81 -10.58 -0.65
CA PRO A 299 14.04 -9.94 -1.10
C PRO A 299 14.82 -10.84 -2.06
N VAL A 300 15.60 -10.25 -2.95
CA VAL A 300 16.68 -10.92 -3.68
C VAL A 300 17.97 -10.66 -2.90
N VAL A 301 18.68 -11.72 -2.50
CA VAL A 301 20.03 -11.61 -1.94
C VAL A 301 20.91 -12.60 -2.68
N ALA A 302 21.59 -12.12 -3.71
CA ALA A 302 22.24 -12.97 -4.71
C ALA A 302 23.75 -12.70 -4.77
N GLY A 303 24.54 -13.64 -4.25
CA GLY A 303 26.01 -13.60 -4.29
C GLY A 303 26.59 -14.15 -5.59
N GLY A 304 27.61 -13.47 -6.15
CA GLY A 304 28.34 -13.93 -7.32
C GLY A 304 27.41 -14.22 -8.51
N GLN A 305 27.53 -15.41 -9.10
CA GLN A 305 26.73 -15.81 -10.26
C GLN A 305 25.22 -15.90 -9.99
N ASN A 306 24.78 -16.01 -8.73
CA ASN A 306 23.35 -15.99 -8.40
C ASN A 306 22.71 -14.66 -8.86
N ALA A 307 23.48 -13.56 -8.89
CA ALA A 307 23.01 -12.25 -9.34
C ALA A 307 22.58 -12.23 -10.81
N LEU A 308 22.98 -13.22 -11.63
CA LEU A 308 22.52 -13.36 -13.02
C LEU A 308 21.05 -13.81 -13.13
N SER A 309 20.46 -14.29 -12.03
CA SER A 309 19.04 -14.64 -11.97
C SER A 309 18.23 -13.48 -11.38
N ILE A 310 17.51 -12.76 -12.23
CA ILE A 310 16.81 -11.50 -11.90
C ILE A 310 15.83 -11.66 -10.72
N HIS A 311 15.12 -12.79 -10.65
CA HIS A 311 14.16 -13.11 -9.59
C HIS A 311 14.69 -14.16 -8.60
N TYR A 312 15.99 -14.13 -8.29
CA TYR A 312 16.59 -15.04 -7.32
C TYR A 312 16.07 -14.76 -5.90
N VAL A 313 15.22 -15.65 -5.38
CA VAL A 313 14.63 -15.49 -4.03
C VAL A 313 14.92 -16.68 -3.11
N ARG A 314 15.81 -17.59 -3.53
CA ARG A 314 16.17 -18.77 -2.74
C ARG A 314 17.00 -18.37 -1.51
N ASN A 315 17.91 -17.42 -1.71
CA ASN A 315 18.68 -16.72 -0.67
C ASN A 315 19.32 -17.67 0.36
N ASP A 316 19.84 -18.82 -0.06
CA ASP A 316 20.33 -19.87 0.84
C ASP A 316 21.79 -20.27 0.56
N ASP A 317 22.48 -19.57 -0.35
CA ASP A 317 23.86 -19.86 -0.73
C ASP A 317 24.89 -19.14 0.17
N ILE A 318 26.15 -19.53 0.01
CA ILE A 318 27.31 -18.97 0.67
C ILE A 318 27.78 -17.73 -0.11
N LEU A 319 28.05 -16.65 0.62
CA LEU A 319 28.72 -15.46 0.10
C LEU A 319 30.23 -15.68 0.17
N ARG A 320 30.89 -15.81 -0.99
CA ARG A 320 32.34 -16.05 -1.06
C ARG A 320 33.09 -14.73 -1.03
N ASN A 321 34.31 -14.76 -0.52
CA ASN A 321 35.17 -13.59 -0.52
C ASN A 321 35.44 -13.14 -1.97
N GLU A 322 35.51 -11.82 -2.18
CA GLU A 322 35.68 -11.17 -3.49
C GLU A 322 34.47 -11.23 -4.43
N ASP A 323 33.39 -11.94 -4.10
CA ASP A 323 32.13 -11.82 -4.84
C ASP A 323 31.49 -10.45 -4.58
N LEU A 324 30.70 -9.98 -5.54
CA LEU A 324 29.64 -9.01 -5.27
C LEU A 324 28.40 -9.72 -4.73
N VAL A 325 27.60 -9.01 -3.92
CA VAL A 325 26.24 -9.41 -3.58
C VAL A 325 25.26 -8.36 -4.09
N LEU A 326 24.34 -8.78 -4.97
CA LEU A 326 23.20 -7.97 -5.40
C LEU A 326 22.07 -8.20 -4.42
N THR A 327 21.63 -7.13 -3.76
CA THR A 327 20.57 -7.17 -2.77
C THR A 327 19.45 -6.23 -3.17
N ASP A 328 18.26 -6.77 -3.41
CA ASP A 328 17.02 -6.04 -3.71
C ASP A 328 16.01 -6.32 -2.60
N ALA A 329 15.66 -5.28 -1.86
CA ALA A 329 14.77 -5.37 -0.71
C ALA A 329 14.18 -4.00 -0.37
N GLY A 330 13.00 -3.99 0.25
CA GLY A 330 12.35 -2.77 0.71
C GLY A 330 11.45 -3.04 1.91
N GLY A 331 11.26 -2.03 2.75
CA GLY A 331 10.25 -2.05 3.81
C GLY A 331 8.96 -1.35 3.39
N SER A 332 7.87 -1.66 4.09
CA SER A 332 6.56 -0.99 3.97
C SER A 332 6.27 -0.15 5.21
N TYR A 333 5.70 1.04 5.04
CA TYR A 333 5.24 1.91 6.13
C TYR A 333 3.87 2.52 5.79
N GLY A 334 2.88 2.28 6.64
CA GLY A 334 1.51 2.75 6.41
C GLY A 334 0.89 2.18 5.13
N GLY A 335 1.36 1.00 4.70
CA GLY A 335 1.01 0.36 3.43
C GLY A 335 1.79 0.84 2.21
N TYR A 336 2.58 1.92 2.32
CA TYR A 336 3.39 2.44 1.21
C TYR A 336 4.80 1.88 1.26
N ILE A 337 5.38 1.64 0.09
CA ILE A 337 6.66 0.96 -0.04
C ILE A 337 7.69 1.81 -0.79
N THR A 338 8.96 1.45 -0.62
CA THR A 338 10.04 1.84 -1.52
C THR A 338 10.79 0.58 -1.94
N ASP A 339 11.32 0.62 -3.15
CA ASP A 339 12.11 -0.43 -3.77
C ASP A 339 13.57 0.04 -3.87
N ILE A 340 14.49 -0.80 -3.40
CA ILE A 340 15.92 -0.50 -3.32
C ILE A 340 16.72 -1.75 -3.71
N THR A 341 17.52 -1.60 -4.76
CA THR A 341 18.60 -2.52 -5.08
C THR A 341 19.96 -1.86 -4.85
N ARG A 342 20.84 -2.57 -4.14
CA ARG A 342 22.27 -2.24 -4.02
C ARG A 342 23.10 -3.47 -4.32
N THR A 343 24.19 -3.25 -5.04
CA THR A 343 25.22 -4.27 -5.25
C THR A 343 26.51 -3.81 -4.58
N PHE A 344 27.13 -4.65 -3.76
CA PHE A 344 28.35 -4.29 -3.02
C PHE A 344 29.28 -5.49 -2.82
N PRO A 345 30.60 -5.27 -2.65
CA PRO A 345 31.57 -6.35 -2.46
C PRO A 345 31.44 -6.98 -1.08
N THR A 346 31.40 -8.30 -1.04
CA THR A 346 31.38 -9.10 0.21
C THR A 346 32.65 -8.89 1.05
N SER A 347 33.78 -8.61 0.39
CA SER A 347 35.06 -8.28 1.02
C SER A 347 35.06 -6.88 1.67
N GLY A 348 34.26 -5.95 1.14
CA GLY A 348 34.23 -4.53 1.50
C GLY A 348 34.98 -3.60 0.54
N ALA A 349 35.67 -4.14 -0.47
CA ALA A 349 36.35 -3.35 -1.49
C ALA A 349 36.08 -3.92 -2.89
N PHE A 350 35.85 -3.05 -3.88
CA PHE A 350 35.61 -3.49 -5.24
C PHE A 350 36.92 -3.91 -5.90
N THR A 351 36.92 -5.01 -6.64
CA THR A 351 38.01 -5.29 -7.59
C THR A 351 37.97 -4.26 -8.75
N PRO A 352 39.05 -4.07 -9.52
CA PRO A 352 39.04 -3.13 -10.64
C PRO A 352 37.89 -3.36 -11.63
N ALA A 353 37.66 -4.62 -12.04
CA ALA A 353 36.57 -4.95 -12.96
C ALA A 353 35.19 -4.69 -12.34
N GLN A 354 34.98 -5.04 -11.07
CA GLN A 354 33.72 -4.74 -10.39
C GLN A 354 33.46 -3.24 -10.31
N LYS A 355 34.50 -2.46 -9.96
CA LYS A 355 34.43 -1.00 -9.86
C LYS A 355 34.11 -0.35 -11.19
N ASP A 356 34.75 -0.79 -12.27
CA ASP A 356 34.54 -0.26 -13.61
C ASP A 356 33.10 -0.49 -14.09
N LEU A 357 32.60 -1.72 -13.98
CA LEU A 357 31.22 -2.05 -14.37
C LEU A 357 30.19 -1.35 -13.47
N TYR A 358 30.42 -1.32 -12.15
CA TYR A 358 29.55 -0.62 -11.20
C TYR A 358 29.45 0.87 -11.51
N THR A 359 30.59 1.52 -11.76
CA THR A 359 30.65 2.96 -12.05
C THR A 359 29.96 3.30 -13.37
N ALA A 360 30.10 2.44 -14.39
CA ALA A 360 29.35 2.56 -15.64
C ALA A 360 27.84 2.59 -15.40
N ILE A 361 27.30 1.63 -14.66
CA ILE A 361 25.86 1.53 -14.34
C ILE A 361 25.40 2.71 -13.49
N LEU A 362 26.17 3.08 -12.45
CA LEU A 362 25.87 4.21 -11.58
C LEU A 362 25.79 5.52 -12.35
N SER A 363 26.65 5.73 -13.36
CA SER A 363 26.61 6.94 -14.19
C SER A 363 25.31 7.07 -14.99
N VAL A 364 24.80 5.96 -15.52
CA VAL A 364 23.51 5.92 -16.23
C VAL A 364 22.37 6.16 -15.24
N GLN A 365 22.40 5.49 -14.09
CA GLN A 365 21.41 5.64 -13.03
C GLN A 365 21.25 7.11 -12.59
N ARG A 366 22.37 7.79 -12.33
CA ARG A 366 22.38 9.21 -11.95
C ARG A 366 21.78 10.11 -13.03
N THR A 367 22.10 9.82 -14.29
CA THR A 367 21.54 10.55 -15.43
C THR A 367 20.03 10.35 -15.51
N SER A 368 19.56 9.10 -15.44
CA SER A 368 18.14 8.77 -15.45
C SER A 368 17.37 9.41 -14.29
N ILE A 369 17.89 9.37 -13.06
CA ILE A 369 17.27 10.03 -11.90
C ILE A 369 17.13 11.54 -12.15
N SER A 370 18.18 12.21 -12.66
CA SER A 370 18.14 13.66 -12.91
C SER A 370 17.06 14.10 -13.91
N LEU A 371 16.59 13.15 -14.73
CA LEU A 371 15.54 13.35 -15.72
C LEU A 371 14.13 13.02 -15.20
N CYS A 372 13.98 12.49 -13.98
CA CYS A 372 12.70 12.23 -13.32
C CYS A 372 12.07 13.54 -12.79
N ARG A 373 11.81 14.48 -13.70
CA ARG A 373 11.17 15.78 -13.43
C ARG A 373 10.17 16.12 -14.53
N ALA A 374 9.06 16.77 -14.18
CA ALA A 374 8.00 17.07 -15.13
C ALA A 374 8.47 18.00 -16.26
N SER A 375 9.37 18.94 -15.95
CA SER A 375 9.93 19.89 -16.93
C SER A 375 10.76 19.21 -18.04
N ALA A 376 11.25 17.98 -17.82
CA ALA A 376 11.94 17.21 -18.85
C ALA A 376 10.98 16.66 -19.93
N ARG A 377 9.68 16.56 -19.64
CA ARG A 377 8.63 16.04 -20.57
C ARG A 377 8.93 14.64 -21.10
N LEU A 378 9.63 13.82 -20.32
CA LEU A 378 9.99 12.45 -20.66
C LEU A 378 9.00 11.46 -20.04
N SER A 379 8.71 10.39 -20.76
CA SER A 379 7.95 9.25 -20.28
C SER A 379 8.87 8.19 -19.68
N LEU A 380 8.32 7.19 -18.98
CA LEU A 380 9.12 6.04 -18.51
C LEU A 380 9.77 5.27 -19.67
N ASP A 381 9.05 5.10 -20.78
CA ASP A 381 9.61 4.45 -21.98
C ASP A 381 10.74 5.28 -22.59
N ALA A 382 10.63 6.62 -22.60
CA ALA A 382 11.70 7.49 -23.08
C ALA A 382 12.94 7.44 -22.18
N LEU A 383 12.74 7.43 -20.85
CA LEU A 383 13.83 7.24 -19.89
C LEU A 383 14.52 5.89 -20.08
N HIS A 384 13.76 4.82 -20.32
CA HIS A 384 14.31 3.51 -20.61
C HIS A 384 15.21 3.53 -21.84
N SER A 385 14.77 4.12 -22.96
CA SER A 385 15.61 4.25 -24.16
C SER A 385 16.87 5.11 -23.92
N ILE A 386 16.79 6.15 -23.09
CA ILE A 386 17.96 6.95 -22.70
C ILE A 386 18.95 6.11 -21.89
N ALA A 387 18.46 5.30 -20.94
CA ALA A 387 19.31 4.42 -20.16
C ALA A 387 19.94 3.30 -21.00
N GLU A 388 19.19 2.70 -21.92
CA GLU A 388 19.70 1.72 -22.88
C GLU A 388 20.88 2.28 -23.70
N GLN A 389 20.71 3.50 -24.24
CA GLN A 389 21.77 4.17 -24.98
C GLN A 389 22.97 4.49 -24.09
N GLY A 390 22.73 5.00 -22.87
CA GLY A 390 23.79 5.26 -21.90
C GLY A 390 24.59 4.00 -21.51
N LEU A 391 23.90 2.89 -21.26
CA LEU A 391 24.54 1.60 -20.94
C LEU A 391 25.35 1.10 -22.13
N ARG A 392 24.81 1.19 -23.35
CA ARG A 392 25.54 0.81 -24.58
C ARG A 392 26.86 1.57 -24.72
N GLU A 393 26.84 2.88 -24.52
CA GLU A 393 28.04 3.72 -24.61
C GLU A 393 29.06 3.38 -23.51
N GLN A 394 28.61 3.19 -22.27
CA GLN A 394 29.51 2.84 -21.17
C GLN A 394 30.13 1.45 -21.36
N LEU A 395 29.32 0.44 -21.74
CA LEU A 395 29.80 -0.92 -21.98
C LEU A 395 30.77 -0.98 -23.16
N GLN A 396 30.54 -0.21 -24.24
CA GLN A 396 31.48 -0.12 -25.35
C GLN A 396 32.85 0.44 -24.90
N ARG A 397 32.88 1.42 -23.99
CA ARG A 397 34.14 1.96 -23.41
C ARG A 397 34.87 0.93 -22.56
N LEU A 398 34.14 0.00 -21.94
CA LEU A 398 34.70 -1.13 -21.19
C LEU A 398 35.11 -2.30 -22.10
N GLY A 399 34.99 -2.16 -23.42
CA GLY A 399 35.45 -3.18 -24.38
C GLY A 399 34.43 -4.27 -24.70
N PHE A 400 33.15 -4.09 -24.35
CA PHE A 400 32.08 -4.98 -24.79
C PHE A 400 31.77 -4.78 -26.28
N ASP A 401 31.62 -5.87 -27.03
CA ASP A 401 31.03 -5.83 -28.37
C ASP A 401 29.50 -5.68 -28.28
N MET A 402 29.04 -4.46 -28.49
CA MET A 402 27.63 -4.09 -28.40
C MET A 402 26.85 -4.32 -29.72
N GLY A 403 27.38 -5.08 -30.67
CA GLY A 403 26.68 -5.45 -31.90
C GLY A 403 25.42 -6.32 -31.67
N GLY A 404 24.41 -6.15 -32.54
CA GLY A 404 23.18 -6.95 -32.52
C GLY A 404 22.37 -6.77 -31.24
N GLN A 405 21.89 -7.89 -30.67
CA GLN A 405 21.05 -7.93 -29.46
C GLN A 405 21.89 -7.99 -28.15
N ALA A 406 23.08 -7.40 -28.15
CA ALA A 406 23.98 -7.46 -27.00
C ALA A 406 23.37 -6.82 -25.73
N LEU A 407 22.67 -5.69 -25.91
CA LEU A 407 22.11 -4.96 -24.78
C LEU A 407 20.95 -5.71 -24.16
N GLU A 408 20.08 -6.33 -24.96
CA GLU A 408 18.95 -7.13 -24.50
C GLU A 408 19.41 -8.37 -23.71
N ALA A 409 20.59 -8.92 -24.03
CA ALA A 409 21.19 -10.01 -23.26
C ALA A 409 21.78 -9.54 -21.92
N LEU A 410 22.31 -8.31 -21.87
CA LEU A 410 22.99 -7.75 -20.70
C LEU A 410 22.05 -6.97 -19.76
N PHE A 411 21.00 -6.36 -20.29
CA PHE A 411 19.98 -5.57 -19.59
C PHE A 411 18.58 -5.99 -20.07
N PRO A 412 18.07 -7.15 -19.60
CA PRO A 412 16.85 -7.80 -20.13
C PRO A 412 15.55 -7.30 -19.48
N HIS A 413 15.56 -6.21 -18.72
CA HIS A 413 14.40 -5.69 -17.99
C HIS A 413 14.17 -4.20 -18.24
N GLN A 414 13.05 -3.68 -17.75
CA GLN A 414 12.73 -2.27 -17.86
C GLN A 414 13.59 -1.44 -16.89
N LEU A 415 13.81 -0.16 -17.23
CA LEU A 415 14.55 0.77 -16.36
C LEU A 415 13.85 1.04 -15.02
N GLY A 416 12.54 0.85 -14.94
CA GLY A 416 11.77 1.10 -13.74
C GLY A 416 10.28 1.06 -14.00
N HIS A 417 9.51 1.18 -12.93
CA HIS A 417 8.05 1.08 -12.91
C HIS A 417 7.45 2.10 -11.94
N TYR A 418 6.14 2.31 -11.98
CA TYR A 418 5.46 3.08 -10.93
C TYR A 418 5.50 2.31 -9.60
N ILE A 419 5.58 3.05 -8.50
CA ILE A 419 5.63 2.49 -7.14
C ILE A 419 4.70 3.28 -6.20
N GLY A 420 4.15 2.62 -5.17
CA GLY A 420 3.26 3.24 -4.20
C GLY A 420 2.79 2.27 -3.12
N LEU A 421 1.52 1.85 -3.19
CA LEU A 421 0.98 0.79 -2.31
C LEU A 421 1.41 -0.62 -2.75
N ASP A 422 1.70 -0.79 -4.05
CA ASP A 422 2.22 -2.03 -4.64
C ASP A 422 3.62 -1.77 -5.21
N VAL A 423 4.47 -2.83 -5.31
CA VAL A 423 5.82 -2.78 -5.93
C VAL A 423 5.71 -2.31 -7.37
N HIS A 424 5.01 -3.08 -8.18
CA HIS A 424 4.62 -2.67 -9.53
C HIS A 424 3.25 -1.98 -9.48
N ASP A 425 3.24 -0.72 -9.04
CA ASP A 425 2.02 0.05 -8.79
C ASP A 425 1.26 0.40 -10.08
N THR A 426 -0.04 0.61 -9.94
CA THR A 426 -0.95 1.00 -11.02
C THR A 426 -0.84 0.17 -12.32
N PRO A 427 -0.92 -1.17 -12.26
CA PRO A 427 -0.68 -2.00 -13.43
C PRO A 427 -1.68 -1.70 -14.56
N GLY A 428 -1.16 -1.43 -15.75
CA GLY A 428 -1.92 -0.99 -16.92
C GLY A 428 -1.95 0.54 -17.12
N TYR A 429 -1.45 1.33 -16.16
CA TYR A 429 -1.23 2.76 -16.37
C TYR A 429 -0.12 2.99 -17.41
N SER A 430 -0.29 4.02 -18.24
CA SER A 430 0.58 4.22 -19.41
C SER A 430 2.01 4.60 -19.02
N ARG A 431 2.98 3.95 -19.65
CA ARG A 431 4.41 4.32 -19.59
C ARG A 431 4.84 5.31 -20.68
N LYS A 432 3.93 5.61 -21.62
CA LYS A 432 4.17 6.48 -22.78
C LYS A 432 3.84 7.95 -22.51
N GLY A 433 3.02 8.23 -21.50
CA GLY A 433 2.74 9.60 -21.08
C GLY A 433 3.97 10.22 -20.42
N ALA A 434 4.19 11.51 -20.63
CA ALA A 434 5.23 12.24 -19.92
C ALA A 434 4.97 12.16 -18.40
N LEU A 435 6.04 11.92 -17.64
CA LEU A 435 6.02 11.95 -16.19
C LEU A 435 5.57 13.31 -15.69
N ARG A 436 4.79 13.29 -14.61
CA ARG A 436 4.20 14.48 -13.99
C ARG A 436 4.51 14.50 -12.50
N GLU A 437 4.49 15.70 -11.95
CA GLU A 437 4.68 15.93 -10.52
C GLU A 437 3.74 15.04 -9.68
N GLY A 438 4.28 14.49 -8.59
CA GLY A 438 3.57 13.58 -7.69
C GLY A 438 3.53 12.12 -8.15
N GLN A 439 3.99 11.80 -9.36
CA GLN A 439 4.20 10.40 -9.74
C GLN A 439 5.46 9.85 -9.09
N CYS A 440 5.41 8.62 -8.59
CA CYS A 440 6.56 7.93 -8.01
C CYS A 440 6.94 6.72 -8.86
N VAL A 441 8.23 6.58 -9.16
CA VAL A 441 8.79 5.53 -10.03
C VAL A 441 10.11 4.99 -9.48
N THR A 442 10.48 3.78 -9.86
CA THR A 442 11.85 3.25 -9.66
C THR A 442 12.78 3.68 -10.81
N VAL A 443 14.08 3.72 -10.53
CA VAL A 443 15.15 3.88 -11.53
C VAL A 443 16.26 2.88 -11.22
N GLU A 444 16.28 1.78 -11.96
CA GLU A 444 16.95 0.53 -11.62
C GLU A 444 17.78 -0.07 -12.78
N PRO A 445 18.68 0.67 -13.44
CA PRO A 445 19.52 0.06 -14.47
C PRO A 445 20.36 -1.09 -13.88
N GLY A 446 20.48 -2.16 -14.65
CA GLY A 446 21.27 -3.33 -14.28
C GLY A 446 22.01 -3.92 -15.47
N VAL A 447 23.16 -4.54 -15.21
CA VAL A 447 23.91 -5.31 -16.19
C VAL A 447 24.24 -6.67 -15.58
N TYR A 448 23.89 -7.73 -16.31
CA TYR A 448 24.11 -9.11 -15.95
C TYR A 448 24.94 -9.73 -17.06
N VAL A 449 26.20 -10.05 -16.78
CA VAL A 449 27.15 -10.55 -17.77
C VAL A 449 27.20 -12.07 -17.68
N PRO A 450 26.61 -12.81 -18.66
CA PRO A 450 26.72 -14.26 -18.70
C PRO A 450 28.16 -14.75 -18.69
N ASP A 451 28.36 -15.96 -18.21
CA ASP A 451 29.65 -16.64 -18.35
C ASP A 451 29.80 -17.23 -19.77
N ASP A 452 30.06 -16.34 -20.73
CA ASP A 452 30.19 -16.65 -22.16
C ASP A 452 31.42 -15.94 -22.74
N GLU A 453 32.15 -16.61 -23.63
CA GLU A 453 33.37 -16.10 -24.25
C GLU A 453 33.18 -14.82 -25.07
N ARG A 454 31.95 -14.53 -25.48
CA ARG A 454 31.55 -13.27 -26.14
C ARG A 454 31.87 -12.03 -25.30
N TRP A 455 31.87 -12.15 -23.97
CA TRP A 455 32.07 -11.01 -23.07
C TRP A 455 33.51 -10.93 -22.58
N PRO A 456 34.02 -9.73 -22.21
CA PRO A 456 35.36 -9.61 -21.66
C PRO A 456 35.50 -10.45 -20.39
N GLU A 457 36.57 -11.25 -20.32
CA GLU A 457 36.78 -12.29 -19.31
C GLU A 457 36.59 -11.80 -17.86
N HIS A 458 37.11 -10.61 -17.56
CA HIS A 458 37.08 -10.04 -16.21
C HIS A 458 35.69 -9.53 -15.75
N PHE A 459 34.70 -9.47 -16.65
CA PHE A 459 33.31 -9.13 -16.28
C PHE A 459 32.37 -10.33 -16.24
N ARG A 460 32.78 -11.50 -16.75
CA ARG A 460 31.91 -12.69 -16.81
C ARG A 460 31.45 -13.10 -15.42
N GLY A 461 30.16 -13.43 -15.29
CA GLY A 461 29.57 -13.82 -14.01
C GLY A 461 29.14 -12.66 -13.12
N LEU A 462 29.40 -11.39 -13.48
CA LEU A 462 28.97 -10.24 -12.70
C LEU A 462 27.51 -9.88 -13.00
N GLY A 463 26.70 -9.80 -11.94
CA GLY A 463 25.37 -9.18 -11.96
C GLY A 463 25.35 -7.97 -11.05
N ILE A 464 25.02 -6.79 -11.59
CA ILE A 464 24.95 -5.53 -10.86
C ILE A 464 23.65 -4.81 -11.20
N ARG A 465 22.88 -4.42 -10.19
CA ARG A 465 21.76 -3.48 -10.30
C ARG A 465 21.88 -2.41 -9.21
N ILE A 466 21.49 -1.19 -9.54
CA ILE A 466 21.48 -0.04 -8.62
C ILE A 466 20.15 0.67 -8.80
N GLU A 467 19.37 0.75 -7.73
CA GLU A 467 17.99 1.20 -7.82
C GLU A 467 17.60 2.19 -6.73
N ASP A 468 16.88 3.24 -7.12
CA ASP A 468 16.24 4.15 -6.18
C ASP A 468 14.78 4.36 -6.55
N SER A 469 13.96 4.53 -5.51
CA SER A 469 12.60 5.06 -5.65
C SER A 469 12.63 6.58 -5.70
N VAL A 470 11.94 7.16 -6.68
CA VAL A 470 11.98 8.60 -6.99
C VAL A 470 10.56 9.15 -7.13
N CYS A 471 10.25 10.23 -6.40
CA CYS A 471 9.09 11.06 -6.67
C CYS A 471 9.47 12.14 -7.69
N VAL A 472 8.68 12.23 -8.76
CA VAL A 472 8.81 13.25 -9.79
C VAL A 472 8.37 14.59 -9.21
N GLY A 473 9.27 15.57 -9.22
CA GLY A 473 8.93 16.97 -8.95
C GLY A 473 8.81 17.78 -10.24
N GLU A 474 8.42 19.05 -10.14
CA GLU A 474 8.33 19.91 -11.33
C GLU A 474 9.70 20.12 -11.99
N GLU A 475 10.68 20.64 -11.24
CA GLU A 475 12.03 20.93 -11.75
C GLU A 475 13.12 19.99 -11.25
N ASN A 476 12.90 19.30 -10.13
CA ASN A 476 13.89 18.40 -9.54
C ASN A 476 13.23 17.11 -9.05
N PRO A 477 13.87 15.94 -9.23
CA PRO A 477 13.43 14.70 -8.61
C PRO A 477 13.63 14.74 -7.09
N LEU A 478 12.73 14.09 -6.35
CA LEU A 478 12.92 13.76 -4.94
C LEU A 478 13.27 12.27 -4.83
N VAL A 479 14.53 11.96 -4.53
CA VAL A 479 14.97 10.59 -4.26
C VAL A 479 14.51 10.18 -2.86
N LEU A 480 13.72 9.11 -2.77
CA LEU A 480 13.09 8.67 -1.53
C LEU A 480 14.00 7.79 -0.67
N THR A 481 15.11 7.30 -1.25
CA THR A 481 15.96 6.22 -0.73
C THR A 481 17.42 6.65 -0.54
N THR A 482 17.67 7.95 -0.35
CA THR A 482 19.00 8.57 -0.26
C THR A 482 19.92 7.96 0.80
N GLU A 483 19.37 7.39 1.87
CA GLU A 483 20.13 6.80 2.97
C GLU A 483 20.86 5.52 2.57
N ALA A 484 20.40 4.80 1.53
CA ALA A 484 21.16 3.69 0.96
C ALA A 484 22.30 4.24 0.11
N VAL A 485 23.49 4.33 0.68
CA VAL A 485 24.68 4.81 -0.07
C VAL A 485 24.91 3.97 -1.34
N LYS A 486 25.42 4.62 -2.39
CA LYS A 486 25.66 3.99 -3.71
C LYS A 486 26.92 4.48 -4.42
N GLU A 487 27.62 5.47 -3.89
CA GLU A 487 28.90 5.87 -4.48
C GLU A 487 29.97 4.86 -4.02
N VAL A 488 30.90 4.49 -4.90
CA VAL A 488 31.95 3.50 -4.59
C VAL A 488 32.72 3.89 -3.33
N VAL A 489 33.12 5.17 -3.23
CA VAL A 489 33.84 5.70 -2.07
C VAL A 489 33.04 5.57 -0.78
N ASP A 490 31.73 5.79 -0.83
CA ASP A 490 30.87 5.70 0.35
C ASP A 490 30.69 4.25 0.79
N ILE A 491 30.51 3.32 -0.17
CA ILE A 491 30.38 1.88 0.12
C ILE A 491 31.67 1.35 0.75
N GLU A 492 32.83 1.63 0.15
CA GLU A 492 34.12 1.16 0.68
C GLU A 492 34.44 1.77 2.04
N ALA A 493 34.06 3.05 2.28
CA ALA A 493 34.26 3.71 3.56
C ALA A 493 33.45 3.09 4.73
N LEU A 494 32.43 2.29 4.47
CA LEU A 494 31.67 1.59 5.52
C LEU A 494 32.43 0.40 6.13
N ARG A 495 33.47 -0.07 5.43
CA ARG A 495 34.20 -1.31 5.73
C ARG A 495 35.69 -1.07 6.04
N ASN A 496 36.17 0.16 5.81
CA ASN A 496 37.56 0.59 5.99
C ASN A 496 37.83 1.21 7.36
#